data_AF-A0A1I4VXM6-F1
#
_entry.id   AF-A0A1I4VXM6-F1
#
_cell.length_a   1.000
_cell.length_b   1.000
_cell.length_c   1.000
_cell.angle_alpha   90.00
_cell.angle_beta   90.00
_cell.angle_gamma   90.00
#
_symmetry.space_group_name_H-M   'P 1'
#
loop_
_entity.id
_entity.type
_entity.pdbx_description
1 polymer ?
#
loop_
_entity_poly.entity_id
_entity_poly.type
_entity_poly.pdbx_seq_one_letter_code
_entity_poly.pdbx_strand_id
1 'polypeptide(L)'
;MAVEQVSQAQAAPEDRFDYFWSQHGEWVEEPNVRRGGESGVQRIRRDDGQLLYAKRQTGHIYRSWLFPFGRPTVLRELDALTGLRALNVRVPEVVFCGARRDPVHQWRALLVTKALDGFVEIEDWYASGGRERHGEAFHDQVLLDLAQNLARMHKGRWQHSCLYIKHIFLRVTGEGETAKAEVALLDLEKCRKRPLSKQAAAHDMKQLRRHSSWKSADWEKLVYFYETAFGSAIKGL
;
A
#
# COMPACT_ATOMS: atom_id res chain seq x y z
N MET A 1 -39.08 18.07 -7.31
CA MET A 1 -37.83 18.19 -6.54
C MET A 1 -36.91 17.05 -6.96
N ALA A 2 -36.29 17.19 -8.13
CA ALA A 2 -35.33 16.23 -8.65
C ALA A 2 -33.95 16.81 -8.36
N VAL A 3 -33.24 16.25 -7.39
CA VAL A 3 -31.83 16.59 -7.18
C VAL A 3 -31.05 15.70 -8.13
N GLU A 4 -30.52 16.32 -9.17
CA GLU A 4 -29.71 15.70 -10.20
C GLU A 4 -28.54 14.94 -9.57
N GLN A 5 -28.57 13.63 -9.77
CA GLN A 5 -27.46 12.74 -9.51
C GLN A 5 -26.43 12.96 -10.63
N VAL A 6 -25.74 14.10 -10.59
CA VAL A 6 -24.64 14.39 -11.52
C VAL A 6 -23.57 13.32 -11.28
N SER A 7 -23.23 12.60 -12.34
CA SER A 7 -22.21 11.56 -12.32
C SER A 7 -20.93 12.08 -11.67
N GLN A 8 -20.59 11.51 -10.51
CA GLN A 8 -19.49 11.91 -9.61
C GLN A 8 -18.10 11.84 -10.27
N ALA A 9 -18.03 11.32 -11.50
CA ALA A 9 -16.83 11.29 -12.34
C ALA A 9 -16.55 12.61 -13.10
N GLN A 10 -17.48 13.58 -13.10
CA GLN A 10 -17.43 14.76 -13.99
C GLN A 10 -17.21 16.12 -13.29
N ALA A 11 -17.09 16.19 -11.95
CA ALA A 11 -16.79 17.44 -11.27
C ALA A 11 -15.35 17.91 -11.54
N ALA A 12 -15.13 19.24 -11.60
CA ALA A 12 -13.81 19.82 -11.80
C ALA A 12 -12.83 19.38 -10.69
N PRO A 13 -11.52 19.24 -10.97
CA PRO A 13 -10.55 18.77 -9.98
C PRO A 13 -10.51 19.59 -8.68
N GLU A 14 -10.81 20.90 -8.76
CA GLU A 14 -10.86 21.80 -7.60
C GLU A 14 -12.05 21.49 -6.69
N ASP A 15 -13.25 21.33 -7.26
CA ASP A 15 -14.45 20.93 -6.53
C ASP A 15 -14.26 19.59 -5.81
N ARG A 16 -13.54 18.65 -6.46
CA ARG A 16 -13.22 17.34 -5.87
C ARG A 16 -12.21 17.45 -4.73
N PHE A 17 -11.21 18.31 -4.84
CA PHE A 17 -10.23 18.50 -3.77
C PHE A 17 -10.92 19.02 -2.51
N ASP A 18 -11.68 20.11 -2.62
CA ASP A 18 -12.34 20.73 -1.46
C ASP A 18 -13.41 19.82 -0.86
N TYR A 19 -14.14 19.08 -1.71
CA TYR A 19 -15.05 18.03 -1.26
C TYR A 19 -14.34 17.03 -0.35
N PHE A 20 -13.29 16.33 -0.82
CA PHE A 20 -12.61 15.33 0.01
C PHE A 20 -11.81 15.95 1.16
N TRP A 21 -11.31 17.17 1.01
CA TRP A 21 -10.55 17.86 2.06
C TRP A 21 -11.42 18.14 3.28
N SER A 22 -12.68 18.56 3.07
CA SER A 22 -13.67 18.87 4.11
C SER A 22 -14.26 17.66 4.84
N GLN A 23 -14.10 16.44 4.30
CA GLN A 23 -14.61 15.23 4.95
C GLN A 23 -13.73 14.81 6.13
N HIS A 24 -14.32 14.61 7.30
CA HIS A 24 -13.59 14.15 8.48
C HIS A 24 -14.13 12.82 8.98
N GLY A 25 -13.28 12.10 9.70
CA GLY A 25 -13.61 10.82 10.29
C GLY A 25 -12.65 10.50 11.43
N GLU A 26 -12.58 9.24 11.79
CA GLU A 26 -11.76 8.78 12.93
C GLU A 26 -10.28 8.78 12.57
N TRP A 27 -9.43 9.21 13.49
CA TRP A 27 -7.98 9.13 13.31
C TRP A 27 -7.52 7.68 13.38
N VAL A 28 -6.80 7.26 12.35
CA VAL A 28 -6.09 5.96 12.31
C VAL A 28 -4.59 6.18 12.50
N GLU A 29 -4.07 7.26 11.92
CA GLU A 29 -2.74 7.80 12.20
C GLU A 29 -2.93 9.28 12.50
N GLU A 30 -2.68 9.70 13.74
CA GLU A 30 -2.76 11.12 14.12
C GLU A 30 -1.75 11.96 13.32
N PRO A 31 -2.02 13.26 13.11
CA PRO A 31 -1.08 14.15 12.43
C PRO A 31 0.29 14.12 13.09
N ASN A 32 1.28 13.62 12.36
CA ASN A 32 2.67 13.56 12.81
C ASN A 32 3.51 14.58 12.05
N VAL A 33 4.31 15.35 12.78
CA VAL A 33 5.21 16.36 12.22
C VAL A 33 6.50 15.68 11.75
N ARG A 34 6.69 15.61 10.44
CA ARG A 34 7.91 15.08 9.82
C ARG A 34 8.11 15.64 8.43
N ARG A 35 9.32 15.52 7.88
CA ARG A 35 9.65 15.96 6.51
C ARG A 35 9.24 17.41 6.18
N GLY A 36 9.31 18.30 7.18
CA GLY A 36 9.00 19.74 7.03
C GLY A 36 7.52 20.11 7.08
N GLY A 37 6.64 19.16 7.42
CA GLY A 37 5.21 19.43 7.58
C GLY A 37 4.51 18.32 8.35
N GLU A 38 3.20 18.20 8.16
CA GLU A 38 2.36 17.26 8.88
C GLU A 38 1.75 16.23 7.93
N SER A 39 1.58 15.01 8.43
CA SER A 39 0.87 13.94 7.72
C SER A 39 0.00 13.19 8.73
N GLY A 40 -1.28 13.02 8.43
CA GLY A 40 -2.20 12.20 9.22
C GLY A 40 -3.17 11.44 8.33
N VAL A 41 -3.77 10.37 8.84
CA VAL A 41 -4.71 9.51 8.13
C VAL A 41 -6.01 9.39 8.92
N GLN A 42 -7.12 9.75 8.27
CA GLN A 42 -8.46 9.56 8.81
C GLN A 42 -9.20 8.45 8.05
N ARG A 43 -9.96 7.65 8.79
CA ARG A 43 -10.93 6.70 8.28
C ARG A 43 -12.28 7.37 8.13
N ILE A 44 -12.80 7.41 6.92
CA ILE A 44 -14.06 8.06 6.57
C ILE A 44 -15.03 6.99 6.09
N ARG A 45 -16.18 6.88 6.76
CA ARG A 45 -17.28 6.02 6.33
C ARG A 45 -18.25 6.85 5.49
N ARG A 46 -18.56 6.39 4.28
CA ARG A 46 -19.55 7.01 3.41
C ARG A 46 -20.96 6.49 3.69
N ASP A 47 -21.96 7.24 3.25
CA ASP A 47 -23.38 6.90 3.41
C ASP A 47 -23.76 5.59 2.69
N ASP A 48 -23.04 5.23 1.62
CA ASP A 48 -23.19 3.97 0.88
C ASP A 48 -22.51 2.77 1.58
N GLY A 49 -21.95 2.99 2.78
CA GLY A 49 -21.24 1.99 3.57
C GLY A 49 -19.77 1.79 3.15
N GLN A 50 -19.29 2.45 2.09
CA GLN A 50 -17.89 2.34 1.66
C GLN A 50 -16.95 3.00 2.68
N LEU A 51 -15.89 2.27 3.02
CA LEU A 51 -14.84 2.76 3.90
C LEU A 51 -13.67 3.33 3.09
N LEU A 52 -13.26 4.55 3.43
CA LEU A 52 -12.16 5.27 2.80
C LEU A 52 -11.09 5.63 3.82
N TYR A 53 -9.84 5.68 3.37
CA TYR A 53 -8.72 6.27 4.10
C TYR A 53 -8.29 7.56 3.41
N ALA A 54 -8.29 8.67 4.15
CA ALA A 54 -7.87 9.98 3.68
C ALA A 54 -6.57 10.39 4.38
N LYS A 55 -5.47 10.34 3.64
CA LYS A 55 -4.15 10.81 4.07
C LYS A 55 -4.00 12.29 3.71
N ARG A 56 -4.01 13.14 4.74
CA ARG A 56 -3.90 14.61 4.64
C ARG A 56 -2.49 15.06 4.98
N GLN A 57 -1.99 15.99 4.17
CA GLN A 57 -0.66 16.54 4.32
C GLN A 57 -0.65 18.06 4.14
N THR A 58 0.08 18.74 5.02
CA THR A 58 0.38 20.18 4.94
C THR A 58 1.90 20.35 5.01
N GLY A 59 2.51 20.96 4.00
CA GLY A 59 3.97 21.17 3.95
C GLY A 59 4.86 19.91 3.95
N HIS A 60 4.27 18.71 3.97
CA HIS A 60 5.01 17.45 4.07
C HIS A 60 5.55 17.00 2.71
N ILE A 61 6.86 17.17 2.51
CA ILE A 61 7.51 17.00 1.20
C ILE A 61 8.65 15.98 1.20
N TYR A 62 8.99 15.45 0.04
CA TYR A 62 10.28 14.78 -0.18
C TYR A 62 11.08 15.54 -1.23
N ARG A 63 12.41 15.44 -1.14
CA ARG A 63 13.34 15.97 -2.15
C ARG A 63 13.99 14.82 -2.90
N SER A 64 14.21 15.02 -4.19
CA SER A 64 14.96 14.12 -5.06
C SER A 64 15.65 14.94 -6.16
N TRP A 65 16.51 14.33 -6.95
CA TRP A 65 17.14 14.98 -8.11
C TRP A 65 16.12 15.61 -9.08
N LEU A 66 14.96 14.98 -9.28
CA LEU A 66 13.88 15.50 -10.12
C LEU A 66 13.05 16.59 -9.42
N PHE A 67 13.08 16.65 -8.10
CA PHE A 67 12.30 17.59 -7.29
C PHE A 67 13.19 18.25 -6.22
N PRO A 68 14.19 19.06 -6.62
CA PRO A 68 15.14 19.66 -5.68
C PRO A 68 14.46 20.62 -4.70
N PHE A 69 13.42 21.32 -5.14
CA PHE A 69 12.59 22.20 -4.30
C PHE A 69 11.49 21.46 -3.53
N GLY A 70 11.43 20.14 -3.67
CA GLY A 70 10.50 19.27 -2.98
C GLY A 70 9.16 19.08 -3.68
N ARG A 71 8.54 17.93 -3.42
CA ARG A 71 7.22 17.53 -3.91
C ARG A 71 6.43 16.90 -2.75
N PRO A 72 5.10 17.09 -2.64
CA PRO A 72 4.30 16.43 -1.63
C PRO A 72 4.48 14.91 -1.64
N THR A 73 4.60 14.27 -0.47
CA THR A 73 4.88 12.83 -0.44
C THR A 73 3.71 11.98 -0.90
N VAL A 74 2.46 12.45 -0.73
CA VAL A 74 1.30 11.76 -1.32
C VAL A 74 1.40 11.58 -2.83
N LEU A 75 2.05 12.49 -3.56
CA LEU A 75 2.18 12.35 -5.01
C LEU A 75 3.15 11.23 -5.40
N ARG A 76 4.16 10.96 -4.57
CA ARG A 76 5.03 9.79 -4.74
C ARG A 76 4.28 8.50 -4.43
N GLU A 77 3.44 8.52 -3.41
CA GLU A 77 2.59 7.38 -3.05
C GLU A 77 1.56 7.09 -4.16
N LEU A 78 0.98 8.13 -4.77
CA LEU A 78 0.13 8.01 -5.96
C LEU A 78 0.86 7.35 -7.14
N ASP A 79 2.08 7.81 -7.46
CA ASP A 79 2.89 7.22 -8.55
C ASP A 79 3.10 5.71 -8.30
N ALA A 80 3.36 5.32 -7.05
CA ALA A 80 3.52 3.93 -6.65
C ALA A 80 2.21 3.14 -6.77
N LEU A 81 1.11 3.61 -6.17
CA LEU A 81 -0.20 2.95 -6.23
C LEU A 81 -0.64 2.73 -7.68
N THR A 82 -0.52 3.75 -8.52
CA THR A 82 -0.87 3.69 -9.95
C THR A 82 0.00 2.68 -10.69
N GLY A 83 1.32 2.76 -10.50
CA GLY A 83 2.27 1.89 -11.18
C GLY A 83 2.22 0.43 -10.71
N LEU A 84 1.87 0.17 -9.46
CA LEU A 84 1.71 -1.17 -8.90
C LEU A 84 0.39 -1.81 -9.35
N ARG A 85 -0.70 -1.04 -9.35
CA ARG A 85 -1.99 -1.50 -9.88
C ARG A 85 -1.91 -1.89 -11.36
N ALA A 86 -1.19 -1.10 -12.17
CA ALA A 86 -0.95 -1.41 -13.59
C ALA A 86 -0.16 -2.72 -13.80
N LEU A 87 0.55 -3.21 -12.77
CA LEU A 87 1.30 -4.46 -12.79
C LEU A 87 0.54 -5.61 -12.12
N ASN A 88 -0.75 -5.43 -11.81
CA ASN A 88 -1.56 -6.39 -11.06
C ASN A 88 -0.96 -6.75 -9.69
N VAL A 89 -0.30 -5.79 -9.04
CA VAL A 89 0.08 -5.92 -7.62
C VAL A 89 -1.11 -5.43 -6.79
N ARG A 90 -1.55 -6.23 -5.81
CA ARG A 90 -2.67 -5.85 -4.94
C ARG A 90 -2.23 -4.77 -3.95
N VAL A 91 -2.80 -3.58 -4.14
CA VAL A 91 -2.61 -2.37 -3.34
C VAL A 91 -3.96 -1.65 -3.26
N PRO A 92 -4.15 -0.70 -2.32
CA PRO A 92 -5.39 0.07 -2.22
C PRO A 92 -5.77 0.77 -3.52
N GLU A 93 -7.06 0.83 -3.79
CA GLU A 93 -7.58 1.59 -4.92
C GLU A 93 -7.58 3.09 -4.60
N VAL A 94 -7.01 3.89 -5.50
CA VAL A 94 -7.07 5.36 -5.40
C VAL A 94 -8.45 5.83 -5.84
N VAL A 95 -9.13 6.56 -4.94
CA VAL A 95 -10.39 7.26 -5.23
C VAL A 95 -10.11 8.68 -5.69
N PHE A 96 -9.17 9.34 -5.04
CA PHE A 96 -8.78 10.71 -5.35
C PHE A 96 -7.34 10.98 -4.88
N CYS A 97 -6.61 11.79 -5.63
CA CYS A 97 -5.38 12.40 -5.14
C CYS A 97 -5.26 13.80 -5.73
N GLY A 98 -4.84 14.75 -4.90
CA GLY A 98 -4.62 16.13 -5.34
C GLY A 98 -3.59 16.81 -4.45
N ALA A 99 -2.89 17.79 -5.03
CA ALA A 99 -1.98 18.66 -4.30
C ALA A 99 -2.10 20.07 -4.86
N ARG A 100 -2.21 21.06 -3.97
CA ARG A 100 -2.26 22.48 -4.34
C ARG A 100 -1.29 23.29 -3.50
N ARG A 101 -0.88 24.43 -4.06
CA ARG A 101 -0.09 25.41 -3.30
C ARG A 101 -0.93 25.96 -2.16
N ASP A 102 -0.26 26.16 -1.03
CA ASP A 102 -0.84 26.76 0.15
C ASP A 102 0.01 27.97 0.58
N PRO A 103 -0.59 29.14 0.85
CA PRO A 103 0.15 30.34 1.24
C PRO A 103 0.94 30.20 2.54
N VAL A 104 0.51 29.33 3.46
CA VAL A 104 1.09 29.19 4.80
C VAL A 104 2.09 28.02 4.85
N HIS A 105 1.67 26.85 4.38
CA HIS A 105 2.38 25.58 4.48
C HIS A 105 3.05 25.16 3.17
N GLN A 106 3.10 26.01 2.15
CA GLN A 106 3.57 25.76 0.78
C GLN A 106 2.74 24.75 -0.03
N TRP A 107 2.25 23.69 0.61
CA TRP A 107 1.46 22.62 0.01
C TRP A 107 0.33 22.18 0.94
N ARG A 108 -0.85 21.96 0.35
CA ARG A 108 -1.88 21.05 0.88
C ARG A 108 -2.02 19.89 -0.08
N ALA A 109 -1.99 18.67 0.44
CA ALA A 109 -2.05 17.49 -0.39
C ALA A 109 -2.88 16.39 0.27
N LEU A 110 -3.61 15.65 -0.57
CA LEU A 110 -4.60 14.68 -0.14
C LEU A 110 -4.50 13.43 -1.02
N LEU A 111 -4.51 12.27 -0.38
CA LEU A 111 -4.67 10.98 -1.04
C LEU A 111 -5.81 10.23 -0.35
N VAL A 112 -6.81 9.83 -1.13
CA VAL A 112 -7.96 9.07 -0.69
C VAL A 112 -7.96 7.71 -1.36
N THR A 113 -7.96 6.66 -0.57
CA THR A 113 -8.01 5.27 -1.05
C THR A 113 -9.21 4.53 -0.47
N LYS A 114 -9.68 3.50 -1.18
CA LYS A 114 -10.61 2.52 -0.60
C LYS A 114 -9.90 1.72 0.48
N ALA A 115 -10.65 1.32 1.50
CA ALA A 115 -10.21 0.31 2.44
C ALA A 115 -9.94 -1.03 1.71
N LEU A 116 -9.02 -1.81 2.25
CA LEU A 116 -8.82 -3.19 1.85
C LEU A 116 -9.82 -4.07 2.63
N ASP A 117 -11.08 -4.07 2.22
CA ASP A 117 -12.13 -4.78 2.95
C ASP A 117 -11.87 -6.30 3.02
N GLY A 118 -11.97 -6.84 4.23
CA GLY A 118 -11.67 -8.24 4.54
C GLY A 118 -10.19 -8.58 4.66
N PHE A 119 -9.29 -7.60 4.46
CA PHE A 119 -7.87 -7.79 4.73
C PHE A 119 -7.55 -7.46 6.19
N VAL A 120 -6.70 -8.30 6.79
CA VAL A 120 -6.13 -8.10 8.12
C VAL A 120 -4.61 -8.06 8.03
N GLU A 121 -3.95 -7.40 8.96
CA GLU A 121 -2.48 -7.46 9.05
C GLU A 121 -2.05 -8.92 9.23
N ILE A 122 -0.98 -9.34 8.54
CA ILE A 122 -0.58 -10.75 8.56
C ILE A 122 -0.12 -11.20 9.96
N GLU A 123 0.47 -10.32 10.76
CA GLU A 123 0.85 -10.64 12.15
C GLU A 123 -0.37 -10.82 13.04
N ASP A 124 -1.41 -10.00 12.88
CA ASP A 124 -2.70 -10.19 13.57
C ASP A 124 -3.36 -11.52 13.15
N TRP A 125 -3.26 -11.88 11.87
CA TRP A 125 -3.75 -13.17 11.40
C TRP A 125 -3.02 -14.34 12.07
N TYR A 126 -1.69 -14.29 12.18
CA TYR A 126 -0.92 -15.29 12.93
C TYR A 126 -1.29 -15.30 14.42
N ALA A 127 -1.35 -14.13 15.06
CA ALA A 127 -1.68 -14.00 16.48
C ALA A 127 -3.09 -14.53 16.82
N SER A 128 -4.03 -14.44 15.88
CA SER A 128 -5.39 -14.98 15.99
C SER A 128 -5.49 -16.51 15.74
N GLY A 129 -4.36 -17.21 15.66
CA GLY A 129 -4.30 -18.64 15.38
C GLY A 129 -4.67 -19.01 13.93
N GLY A 130 -4.48 -18.07 12.98
CA GLY A 130 -4.88 -18.27 11.58
C GLY A 130 -4.16 -19.45 10.92
N ARG A 131 -2.86 -19.63 11.20
CA ARG A 131 -2.07 -20.72 10.63
C ARG A 131 -2.54 -22.09 11.15
N GLU A 132 -2.83 -22.19 12.44
CA GLU A 132 -3.32 -23.41 13.08
C GLU A 132 -4.71 -23.79 12.55
N ARG A 133 -5.59 -22.79 12.33
CA ARG A 133 -6.95 -23.00 11.80
C ARG A 133 -6.96 -23.44 10.34
N HIS A 134 -6.07 -22.90 9.50
CA HIS A 134 -6.08 -23.16 8.06
C HIS A 134 -5.06 -24.22 7.60
N GLY A 135 -4.07 -24.56 8.44
CA GLY A 135 -3.05 -25.56 8.16
C GLY A 135 -1.93 -25.08 7.21
N GLU A 136 -0.90 -25.92 7.09
CA GLU A 136 0.32 -25.59 6.34
C GLU A 136 0.11 -25.45 4.84
N ALA A 137 -0.79 -26.24 4.24
CA ALA A 137 -1.09 -26.14 2.82
C ALA A 137 -1.69 -24.77 2.44
N PHE A 138 -2.52 -24.19 3.32
CA PHE A 138 -3.03 -22.84 3.14
C PHE A 138 -1.94 -21.78 3.38
N HIS A 139 -1.10 -21.98 4.38
CA HIS A 139 0.04 -21.09 4.63
C HIS A 139 0.98 -21.02 3.42
N ASP A 140 1.22 -22.14 2.75
CA ASP A 140 1.98 -22.17 1.49
C ASP A 140 1.30 -21.33 0.39
N GLN A 141 -0.04 -21.28 0.33
CA GLN A 141 -0.76 -20.38 -0.58
C GLN A 141 -0.55 -18.90 -0.22
N VAL A 142 -0.52 -18.55 1.07
CA VAL A 142 -0.21 -17.18 1.53
C VAL A 142 1.17 -16.76 1.07
N LEU A 143 2.18 -17.61 1.28
CA LEU A 143 3.57 -17.35 0.88
C LEU A 143 3.71 -17.26 -0.65
N LEU A 144 3.03 -18.15 -1.38
CA LEU A 144 3.02 -18.16 -2.84
C LEU A 144 2.41 -16.87 -3.41
N ASP A 145 1.26 -16.44 -2.88
CA ASP A 145 0.59 -15.23 -3.36
C ASP A 145 1.40 -13.96 -3.06
N LEU A 146 2.00 -13.87 -1.87
CA LEU A 146 2.95 -12.81 -1.54
C LEU A 146 4.15 -12.82 -2.49
N ALA A 147 4.78 -13.97 -2.70
CA ALA A 147 5.91 -14.12 -3.60
C ALA A 147 5.60 -13.60 -5.02
N GLN A 148 4.43 -13.96 -5.55
CA GLN A 148 3.99 -13.52 -6.87
C GLN A 148 3.73 -12.00 -6.92
N ASN A 149 3.11 -11.42 -5.90
CA ASN A 149 2.94 -9.97 -5.79
C ASN A 149 4.27 -9.22 -5.78
N LEU A 150 5.21 -9.66 -4.94
CA LEU A 150 6.54 -9.06 -4.85
C LEU A 150 7.30 -9.22 -6.16
N ALA A 151 7.21 -10.38 -6.82
CA ALA A 151 7.84 -10.61 -8.11
C ALA A 151 7.31 -9.65 -9.19
N ARG A 152 5.97 -9.44 -9.27
CA ARG A 152 5.35 -8.46 -10.19
C ARG A 152 5.84 -7.03 -9.90
N MET A 153 5.84 -6.63 -8.63
CA MET A 153 6.35 -5.33 -8.18
C MET A 153 7.81 -5.11 -8.61
N HIS A 154 8.69 -6.05 -8.26
CA HIS A 154 10.13 -5.93 -8.51
C HIS A 154 10.47 -6.05 -10.00
N LYS A 155 9.76 -6.89 -10.78
CA LYS A 155 9.89 -6.93 -12.25
C LYS A 155 9.54 -5.59 -12.89
N GLY A 156 8.53 -4.92 -12.36
CA GLY A 156 8.23 -3.52 -12.67
C GLY A 156 9.29 -2.51 -12.24
N ARG A 157 10.39 -2.96 -11.59
CA ARG A 157 11.45 -2.13 -10.99
C ARG A 157 10.97 -1.23 -9.86
N TRP A 158 9.81 -1.51 -9.28
CA TRP A 158 9.36 -0.84 -8.07
C TRP A 158 10.03 -1.45 -6.86
N GLN A 159 10.52 -0.60 -5.96
CA GLN A 159 11.07 -0.95 -4.66
C GLN A 159 10.22 -0.30 -3.57
N HIS A 160 9.61 -1.10 -2.71
CA HIS A 160 8.81 -0.68 -1.57
C HIS A 160 9.62 0.16 -0.58
N SER A 161 10.87 -0.21 -0.31
CA SER A 161 11.84 0.48 0.57
C SER A 161 11.47 0.52 2.06
N CYS A 162 10.34 -0.09 2.43
CA CYS A 162 9.87 -0.22 3.80
C CYS A 162 9.05 -1.52 3.94
N LEU A 163 9.50 -2.59 3.26
CA LEU A 163 8.77 -3.86 3.23
C LEU A 163 8.98 -4.59 4.56
N TYR A 164 8.14 -4.26 5.53
CA TYR A 164 8.05 -4.93 6.82
C TYR A 164 6.81 -5.83 6.85
N ILE A 165 6.83 -6.85 7.70
CA ILE A 165 5.73 -7.82 7.77
C ILE A 165 4.39 -7.16 8.10
N LYS A 166 4.38 -6.12 8.95
CA LYS A 166 3.18 -5.32 9.27
C LYS A 166 2.55 -4.56 8.10
N HIS A 167 3.26 -4.46 6.97
CA HIS A 167 2.74 -3.84 5.75
C HIS A 167 2.20 -4.87 4.75
N ILE A 168 2.14 -6.14 5.16
CA ILE A 168 1.58 -7.25 4.40
C ILE A 168 0.22 -7.59 5.01
N PHE A 169 -0.80 -7.56 4.17
CA PHE A 169 -2.18 -7.77 4.56
C PHE A 169 -2.72 -9.01 3.88
N LEU A 170 -3.45 -9.85 4.61
CA LEU A 170 -4.03 -11.09 4.14
C LEU A 170 -5.54 -11.01 4.19
N ARG A 171 -6.20 -11.43 3.11
CA ARG A 171 -7.62 -11.74 3.06
C ARG A 171 -7.79 -13.23 2.82
N VAL A 172 -8.65 -13.85 3.61
CA VAL A 172 -9.10 -15.22 3.40
C VAL A 172 -10.51 -15.17 2.82
N THR A 173 -10.75 -15.90 1.74
CA THR A 173 -12.08 -16.06 1.15
C THR A 173 -12.42 -17.54 1.04
N GLY A 174 -13.70 -17.90 1.19
CA GLY A 174 -14.13 -19.29 1.24
C GLY A 174 -13.79 -19.98 2.57
N GLU A 175 -14.09 -21.27 2.66
CA GLU A 175 -13.96 -22.07 3.89
C GLU A 175 -13.36 -23.45 3.61
N GLY A 176 -12.75 -24.05 4.64
CA GLY A 176 -12.15 -25.38 4.56
C GLY A 176 -11.15 -25.51 3.40
N GLU A 177 -11.28 -26.59 2.62
CA GLU A 177 -10.41 -26.87 1.47
C GLU A 177 -10.57 -25.88 0.30
N THR A 178 -11.67 -25.12 0.27
CA THR A 178 -11.92 -24.10 -0.77
C THR A 178 -11.36 -22.73 -0.41
N ALA A 179 -10.80 -22.58 0.79
CA ALA A 179 -10.25 -21.33 1.26
C ALA A 179 -9.10 -20.85 0.37
N LYS A 180 -9.14 -19.56 -0.01
CA LYS A 180 -8.11 -18.91 -0.82
C LYS A 180 -7.48 -17.75 -0.07
N ALA A 181 -6.17 -17.66 -0.17
CA ALA A 181 -5.37 -16.57 0.36
C ALA A 181 -5.16 -15.48 -0.71
N GLU A 182 -5.38 -14.24 -0.33
CA GLU A 182 -5.01 -13.07 -1.13
C GLU A 182 -4.20 -12.11 -0.28
N VAL A 183 -3.03 -11.75 -0.77
CA VAL A 183 -2.12 -10.81 -0.10
C VAL A 183 -2.16 -9.46 -0.80
N ALA A 184 -2.10 -8.39 -0.01
CA ALA A 184 -1.98 -7.01 -0.47
C ALA A 184 -0.85 -6.30 0.29
N LEU A 185 -0.30 -5.26 -0.33
CA LEU A 185 0.79 -4.44 0.24
C LEU A 185 0.27 -3.04 0.60
N LEU A 186 0.68 -2.55 1.77
CA LEU A 186 0.41 -1.19 2.26
C LEU A 186 1.70 -0.40 2.52
N ASP A 187 1.55 0.86 2.92
CA ASP A 187 2.65 1.82 3.19
C ASP A 187 3.61 2.02 2.01
N LEU A 188 3.11 2.66 0.96
CA LEU A 188 3.86 2.94 -0.25
C LEU A 188 4.50 4.33 -0.27
N GLU A 189 4.52 5.04 0.87
CA GLU A 189 5.10 6.39 0.98
C GLU A 189 6.57 6.41 0.54
N LYS A 190 7.30 5.33 0.86
CA LYS A 190 8.73 5.17 0.50
C LYS A 190 8.93 4.37 -0.78
N CYS A 191 7.88 3.97 -1.48
CA CYS A 191 8.03 3.24 -2.73
C CYS A 191 8.68 4.12 -3.82
N ARG A 192 9.52 3.51 -4.67
CA ARG A 192 10.24 4.21 -5.75
C ARG A 192 10.69 3.26 -6.85
N LYS A 193 10.93 3.79 -8.06
CA LYS A 193 11.57 3.03 -9.13
C LYS A 193 13.07 2.86 -8.88
N ARG A 194 13.63 1.74 -9.35
CA ARG A 194 15.06 1.44 -9.43
C ARG A 194 15.49 1.26 -10.88
N PRO A 195 16.78 1.46 -11.22
CA PRO A 195 17.27 1.18 -12.56
C PRO A 195 17.10 -0.30 -12.95
N LEU A 196 17.34 -1.21 -12.00
CA LEU A 196 17.31 -2.66 -12.18
C LEU A 196 16.32 -3.33 -11.21
N SER A 197 15.57 -4.31 -11.71
CA SER A 197 14.62 -5.12 -10.92
C SER A 197 15.32 -5.85 -9.77
N LYS A 198 16.50 -6.43 -10.03
CA LYS A 198 17.31 -7.13 -9.01
C LYS A 198 17.74 -6.23 -7.85
N GLN A 199 17.96 -4.93 -8.08
CA GLN A 199 18.27 -3.99 -7.00
C GLN A 199 17.06 -3.73 -6.10
N ALA A 200 15.87 -3.57 -6.70
CA ALA A 200 14.62 -3.42 -5.96
C ALA A 200 14.38 -4.68 -5.10
N ALA A 201 14.43 -5.84 -5.74
CA ALA A 201 14.24 -7.14 -5.10
C ALA A 201 15.20 -7.38 -3.94
N ALA A 202 16.51 -7.21 -4.15
CA ALA A 202 17.51 -7.48 -3.13
C ALA A 202 17.36 -6.57 -1.91
N HIS A 203 16.94 -5.31 -2.10
CA HIS A 203 16.71 -4.40 -0.97
C HIS A 203 15.48 -4.83 -0.17
N ASP A 204 14.34 -5.00 -0.83
CA ASP A 204 13.07 -5.27 -0.18
C ASP A 204 13.04 -6.65 0.47
N MET A 205 13.54 -7.70 -0.21
CA MET A 205 13.57 -9.05 0.36
C MET A 205 14.48 -9.14 1.59
N LYS A 206 15.65 -8.48 1.58
CA LYS A 206 16.51 -8.42 2.79
C LYS A 206 15.87 -7.64 3.93
N GLN A 207 15.08 -6.62 3.61
CA GLN A 207 14.34 -5.87 4.60
C GLN A 207 13.23 -6.73 5.19
N LEU A 208 12.46 -7.43 4.35
CA LEU A 208 11.41 -8.34 4.78
C LEU A 208 11.96 -9.43 5.70
N ARG A 209 13.07 -10.09 5.32
CA ARG A 209 13.72 -11.11 6.18
C ARG A 209 14.07 -10.57 7.56
N ARG A 210 14.64 -9.37 7.63
CA ARG A 210 15.05 -8.75 8.90
C ARG A 210 13.85 -8.39 9.78
N HIS A 211 12.72 -8.08 9.17
CA HIS A 211 11.54 -7.54 9.85
C HIS A 211 10.34 -8.48 9.77
N SER A 212 10.57 -9.79 9.59
CA SER A 212 9.54 -10.82 9.63
C SER A 212 9.79 -11.75 10.81
N SER A 213 8.71 -12.19 11.46
CA SER A 213 8.72 -13.23 12.50
C SER A 213 8.84 -14.66 11.93
N TRP A 214 8.97 -14.81 10.60
CA TRP A 214 9.08 -16.10 9.93
C TRP A 214 10.35 -16.89 10.27
N LYS A 215 10.15 -18.17 10.56
CA LYS A 215 11.22 -19.15 10.76
C LYS A 215 11.96 -19.41 9.45
N SER A 216 13.13 -20.04 9.52
CA SER A 216 13.94 -20.34 8.32
C SER A 216 13.19 -21.15 7.28
N ALA A 217 12.40 -22.15 7.68
CA ALA A 217 11.61 -22.96 6.75
C ALA A 217 10.59 -22.11 5.96
N ASP A 218 9.86 -21.21 6.63
CA ASP A 218 8.89 -20.33 5.97
C ASP A 218 9.59 -19.35 5.02
N TRP A 219 10.75 -18.82 5.43
CA TRP A 219 11.56 -17.95 4.59
C TRP A 219 12.08 -18.65 3.35
N GLU A 220 12.64 -19.85 3.49
CA GLU A 220 13.15 -20.66 2.39
C GLU A 220 12.04 -20.98 1.38
N LYS A 221 10.84 -21.33 1.85
CA LYS A 221 9.66 -21.51 0.99
C LYS A 221 9.27 -20.23 0.25
N LEU A 222 9.21 -19.10 0.95
CA LEU A 222 8.91 -17.81 0.34
C LEU A 222 9.94 -17.45 -0.74
N VAL A 223 11.23 -17.63 -0.46
CA VAL A 223 12.32 -17.39 -1.42
C VAL A 223 12.18 -18.31 -2.62
N TYR A 224 11.92 -19.60 -2.42
CA TYR A 224 11.69 -20.54 -3.52
C TYR A 224 10.53 -20.10 -4.44
N PHE A 225 9.36 -19.80 -3.87
CA PHE A 225 8.23 -19.31 -4.66
C PHE A 225 8.54 -17.98 -5.36
N TYR A 226 9.24 -17.09 -4.66
CA TYR A 226 9.62 -15.79 -5.18
C TYR A 226 10.60 -15.92 -6.36
N GLU A 227 11.66 -16.70 -6.24
CA GLU A 227 12.66 -16.88 -7.31
C GLU A 227 12.05 -17.56 -8.53
N THR A 228 11.15 -18.53 -8.31
CA THR A 228 10.35 -19.17 -9.37
C THR A 228 9.50 -18.13 -10.11
N ALA A 229 8.73 -17.30 -9.38
CA ALA A 229 7.89 -16.26 -9.97
C ALA A 229 8.70 -15.11 -10.60
N PHE A 230 9.86 -14.78 -10.03
CA PHE A 230 10.76 -13.73 -10.52
C PHE A 230 11.56 -14.19 -11.74
N GLY A 231 11.81 -15.49 -11.88
CA GLY A 231 12.53 -16.11 -13.00
C GLY A 231 14.05 -16.07 -12.87
N SER A 232 14.58 -15.76 -11.68
CA SER A 232 16.02 -15.83 -11.40
C SER A 232 16.29 -15.76 -9.91
N ALA A 233 17.35 -16.43 -9.46
CA ALA A 233 17.84 -16.28 -8.10
C ALA A 233 18.31 -14.84 -7.82
N ILE A 234 18.11 -14.38 -6.58
CA ILE A 234 18.61 -13.10 -6.10
C ILE A 234 19.76 -13.34 -5.14
N LYS A 235 20.93 -12.78 -5.47
CA LYS A 235 22.14 -13.00 -4.67
C LYS A 235 21.95 -12.52 -3.21
N GLY A 236 22.10 -13.46 -2.28
CA GLY A 236 22.09 -13.21 -0.84
C GLY A 236 20.70 -13.07 -0.23
N LEU A 237 19.71 -13.77 -0.79
CA LEU A 237 18.46 -14.12 -0.11
C LEU A 237 18.56 -15.46 0.61
#